data_AF-A0A7R9DSN7-F1
#
_entry.id   AF-A0A7R9DSN7-F1
#
_cell.length_a   1.000
_cell.length_b   1.000
_cell.length_c   1.000
_cell.angle_alpha   90.00
_cell.angle_beta   90.00
_cell.angle_gamma   90.00
#
_symmetry.space_group_name_H-M   'P 1'
#
loop_
_entity.id
_entity.type
_entity.pdbx_description
1 polymer ?
#
loop_
_entity_poly.entity_id
_entity_poly.type
_entity_poly.pdbx_seq_one_letter_code
_entity_poly.pdbx_strand_id
1 'polypeptide(L)'
;MEGRNPPVKRKKVSCGLDQDYSLLEEEYSLAMDDDEHLVKNMNSFLNNLSLTEVQRNPLERDTVEQSSCPKWKIERMKRLTASNFGKICHLKSVTSKKNTDHALLYCSVGTKAMQYGIDNEPFAKAMLQLQMNINVTNCGLFVDKDQPFLVASPDGLVGDDEIVEIKCPMTISDSENLSSAAARLNTCKMDII
;
A
#
# COMPACT_ATOMS: atom_id res chain seq x y z
N MET A 1 -17.19 -26.30 35.82
CA MET A 1 -17.82 -25.58 34.69
C MET A 1 -17.08 -24.25 34.55
N GLU A 2 -15.99 -24.21 33.80
CA GLU A 2 -15.24 -22.97 33.55
C GLU A 2 -15.79 -22.31 32.29
N GLY A 3 -16.33 -21.10 32.47
CA GLY A 3 -16.95 -20.30 31.42
C GLY A 3 -15.90 -19.75 30.46
N ARG A 4 -16.16 -19.93 29.16
CA ARG A 4 -15.39 -19.29 28.09
C ARG A 4 -15.58 -17.77 28.15
N ASN A 5 -14.49 -17.01 28.26
CA ASN A 5 -14.53 -15.57 28.08
C ASN A 5 -14.98 -15.22 26.65
N PRO A 6 -15.87 -14.22 26.47
CA PRO A 6 -16.33 -13.81 25.15
C PRO A 6 -15.22 -13.10 24.36
N PRO A 7 -15.26 -13.16 23.01
CA PRO A 7 -14.23 -12.59 22.17
C PRO A 7 -14.18 -11.07 22.32
N VAL A 8 -12.97 -10.55 22.61
CA VAL A 8 -12.69 -9.11 22.70
C VAL A 8 -12.94 -8.48 21.33
N LYS A 9 -14.00 -7.68 21.22
CA LYS A 9 -14.30 -6.91 20.00
C LYS A 9 -13.15 -5.91 19.76
N ARG A 10 -12.43 -6.06 18.65
CA ARG A 10 -11.43 -5.07 18.19
C ARG A 10 -12.14 -3.73 18.00
N LYS A 11 -11.74 -2.70 18.75
CA LYS A 11 -12.17 -1.31 18.49
C LYS A 11 -11.58 -0.90 17.14
N LYS A 12 -12.44 -0.61 16.16
CA LYS A 12 -12.05 0.10 14.94
C LYS A 12 -11.55 1.48 15.35
N VAL A 13 -10.29 1.78 15.04
CA VAL A 13 -9.79 3.16 15.08
C VAL A 13 -10.46 3.87 13.90
N SER A 14 -11.42 4.75 14.19
CA SER A 14 -12.09 5.56 13.18
C SER A 14 -11.39 6.90 13.07
N CYS A 15 -10.72 7.11 11.95
CA CYS A 15 -10.38 8.42 11.41
C CYS A 15 -11.72 9.08 11.04
N GLY A 16 -12.17 10.08 11.79
CA GLY A 16 -13.46 10.73 11.58
C GLY A 16 -13.54 11.41 10.22
N LEU A 17 -14.75 11.50 9.64
CA LEU A 17 -14.98 12.21 8.39
C LEU A 17 -15.06 13.71 8.66
N ASP A 18 -14.34 14.53 7.89
CA ASP A 18 -14.47 15.99 7.96
C ASP A 18 -15.82 16.46 7.41
N GLN A 19 -16.38 17.46 8.08
CA GLN A 19 -17.73 18.00 7.83
C GLN A 19 -17.85 18.63 6.43
N ASP A 20 -16.74 19.10 5.89
CA ASP A 20 -16.60 19.70 4.55
C ASP A 20 -16.83 18.67 3.41
N TYR A 21 -16.35 17.43 3.60
CA TYR A 21 -16.50 16.36 2.61
C TYR A 21 -17.96 15.96 2.38
N SER A 22 -18.83 16.16 3.38
CA SER A 22 -20.25 15.81 3.27
C SER A 22 -21.03 16.81 2.42
N LEU A 23 -20.62 18.08 2.39
CA LEU A 23 -21.26 19.14 1.60
C LEU A 23 -20.95 19.01 0.10
N LEU A 24 -19.71 18.66 -0.23
CA LEU A 24 -19.27 18.44 -1.62
C LEU A 24 -20.04 17.29 -2.31
N GLU A 25 -20.47 16.29 -1.56
CA GLU A 25 -21.22 15.16 -2.13
C GLU A 25 -22.71 15.46 -2.39
N GLU A 26 -23.35 16.33 -1.60
CA GLU A 26 -24.72 16.75 -1.89
C GLU A 26 -24.77 17.55 -3.20
N GLU A 27 -23.71 18.31 -3.48
CA GLU A 27 -23.52 19.01 -4.75
C GLU A 27 -23.20 18.04 -5.90
N TYR A 28 -22.35 17.02 -5.67
CA TYR A 28 -21.94 16.05 -6.69
C TYR A 28 -23.01 15.01 -7.05
N SER A 29 -23.83 14.56 -6.10
CA SER A 29 -24.88 13.55 -6.33
C SER A 29 -26.02 14.06 -7.21
N LEU A 30 -26.15 15.38 -7.39
CA LEU A 30 -27.11 15.99 -8.31
C LEU A 30 -26.60 16.03 -9.76
N ALA A 31 -25.35 15.66 -10.02
CA ALA A 31 -24.66 15.82 -11.29
C ALA A 31 -24.35 14.50 -12.02
N MET A 32 -25.21 13.48 -11.86
CA MET A 32 -25.07 12.23 -12.62
C MET A 32 -26.01 12.25 -13.82
N ASP A 33 -25.50 12.80 -14.93
CA ASP A 33 -25.56 12.27 -16.30
C ASP A 33 -25.22 13.43 -17.26
N ASP A 34 -24.11 13.31 -18.01
CA ASP A 34 -23.62 14.23 -19.06
C ASP A 34 -22.90 15.53 -18.67
N ASP A 35 -22.16 15.58 -17.55
CA ASP A 35 -21.23 16.70 -17.35
C ASP A 35 -19.93 16.48 -18.16
N GLU A 36 -19.94 16.92 -19.43
CA GLU A 36 -18.77 16.99 -20.32
C GLU A 36 -17.56 17.61 -19.59
N HIS A 37 -17.80 18.53 -18.66
CA HIS A 37 -16.76 19.15 -17.85
C HIS A 37 -16.08 18.15 -16.91
N LEU A 38 -16.81 17.22 -16.30
CA LEU A 38 -16.24 16.22 -15.40
C LEU A 38 -15.35 15.24 -16.17
N VAL A 39 -15.82 14.75 -17.33
CA VAL A 39 -15.03 13.85 -18.18
C VAL A 39 -13.77 14.56 -18.69
N LYS A 40 -13.90 15.83 -19.07
CA LYS A 40 -12.76 16.66 -19.49
C LYS A 40 -11.75 16.86 -18.35
N ASN A 41 -12.21 17.14 -17.14
CA ASN A 41 -11.35 17.28 -15.96
C ASN A 41 -10.63 15.96 -15.65
N MET A 42 -11.34 14.84 -15.68
CA MET A 42 -10.77 13.51 -15.49
C MET A 42 -9.67 13.22 -16.51
N ASN A 43 -9.95 13.42 -17.81
CA ASN A 43 -8.97 13.21 -18.86
C ASN A 43 -7.76 14.14 -18.72
N SER A 44 -7.97 15.42 -18.38
CA SER A 44 -6.88 16.35 -18.10
C SER A 44 -6.03 15.89 -16.92
N PHE A 45 -6.64 15.37 -15.86
CA PHE A 45 -5.93 14.84 -14.70
C PHE A 45 -5.09 13.61 -15.07
N LEU A 46 -5.64 12.66 -15.81
CA LEU A 46 -4.92 11.46 -16.27
C LEU A 46 -3.74 11.83 -17.20
N ASN A 47 -3.92 12.82 -18.07
CA ASN A 47 -2.84 13.33 -18.91
C ASN A 47 -1.73 13.96 -18.07
N ASN A 48 -2.07 14.74 -17.03
CA ASN A 48 -1.09 15.34 -16.11
C ASN A 48 -0.33 14.30 -15.27
N LEU A 49 -0.93 13.12 -15.04
CA LEU A 49 -0.29 12.00 -14.36
C LEU A 49 0.65 11.20 -15.27
N SER A 50 0.52 11.34 -16.60
CA SER A 50 1.30 10.56 -17.56
C SER A 50 2.78 10.94 -17.50
N LEU A 51 3.63 9.92 -17.41
CA LEU A 51 5.08 10.09 -17.37
C LEU A 51 5.71 9.33 -18.53
N THR A 52 6.64 9.97 -19.21
CA THR A 52 7.50 9.30 -20.21
C THR A 52 8.48 8.34 -19.53
N GLU A 53 9.04 7.41 -20.29
CA GLU A 53 10.05 6.47 -19.77
C GLU A 53 11.27 7.19 -19.16
N VAL A 54 11.69 8.29 -19.80
CA VAL A 54 12.78 9.14 -19.34
C VAL A 54 12.47 9.82 -18.00
N GLN A 55 11.19 9.98 -17.64
CA GLN A 55 10.75 10.54 -16.35
C GLN A 55 10.50 9.46 -15.29
N ARG A 56 10.07 8.25 -15.68
CA ARG A 56 9.80 7.14 -14.75
C ARG A 56 11.08 6.62 -14.09
N ASN A 57 12.15 6.44 -14.85
CA ASN A 57 13.39 5.86 -14.30
C ASN A 57 14.04 6.78 -13.24
N PRO A 58 14.13 8.11 -13.43
CA PRO A 58 14.55 9.01 -12.36
C PRO A 58 13.58 9.02 -11.17
N LEU A 59 12.27 8.92 -11.42
CA LEU A 59 11.29 8.89 -10.33
C LEU A 59 11.53 7.70 -9.40
N GLU A 60 11.71 6.50 -9.96
CA GLU A 60 12.05 5.29 -9.20
C GLU A 60 13.33 5.53 -8.37
N ARG A 61 14.42 5.92 -9.03
CA ARG A 61 15.72 6.15 -8.36
C ARG A 61 15.68 7.20 -7.26
N ASP A 62 14.98 8.31 -7.49
CA ASP A 62 14.84 9.39 -6.51
C ASP A 62 13.98 9.00 -5.31
N THR A 63 13.29 7.86 -5.40
CA THR A 63 12.33 7.40 -4.39
C THR A 63 12.69 6.05 -3.79
N VAL A 64 13.91 5.56 -4.01
CA VAL A 64 14.46 4.30 -3.45
C VAL A 64 14.38 4.24 -1.91
N GLU A 65 14.45 5.38 -1.22
CA GLU A 65 14.31 5.47 0.24
C GLU A 65 12.85 5.37 0.73
N GLN A 66 11.91 5.14 -0.18
CA GLN A 66 10.50 4.84 0.07
C GLN A 66 9.86 5.74 1.15
N SER A 67 9.46 5.18 2.29
CA SER A 67 8.77 5.89 3.37
C SER A 67 9.59 7.04 3.99
N SER A 68 10.90 7.03 3.83
CA SER A 68 11.78 8.11 4.28
C SER A 68 11.84 9.26 3.26
N CYS A 69 11.41 9.04 2.02
CA CYS A 69 11.42 10.03 0.95
C CYS A 69 10.10 10.82 0.88
N PRO A 70 10.10 12.17 1.04
CA PRO A 70 8.90 12.98 0.89
C PRO A 70 8.31 12.92 -0.52
N LYS A 71 9.16 12.86 -1.56
CA LYS A 71 8.73 12.75 -2.97
C LYS A 71 7.93 11.46 -3.20
N TRP A 72 8.37 10.35 -2.61
CA TRP A 72 7.66 9.07 -2.67
C TRP A 72 6.25 9.19 -2.06
N LYS A 73 6.10 9.87 -0.91
CA LYS A 73 4.79 10.10 -0.27
C LYS A 73 3.88 10.94 -1.16
N ILE A 74 4.40 12.03 -1.71
CA ILE A 74 3.64 12.94 -2.58
C ILE A 74 3.14 12.21 -3.83
N GLU A 75 4.00 11.43 -4.51
CA GLU A 75 3.60 10.69 -5.72
C GLU A 75 2.56 9.60 -5.42
N ARG A 76 2.64 8.95 -4.26
CA ARG A 76 1.63 7.99 -3.81
C ARG A 76 0.29 8.62 -3.45
N MET A 77 0.26 9.89 -3.06
CA MET A 77 -1.02 10.59 -2.82
C MET A 77 -1.73 10.95 -4.13
N LYS A 78 -1.00 11.08 -5.23
CA LYS A 78 -1.55 11.41 -6.55
C LYS A 78 -2.13 10.19 -7.29
N ARG A 79 -1.77 8.97 -6.87
CA ARG A 79 -1.98 7.72 -7.62
C ARG A 79 -2.56 6.62 -6.74
N LEU A 80 -3.24 5.66 -7.35
CA LEU A 80 -3.72 4.46 -6.67
C LEU A 80 -2.57 3.47 -6.47
N THR A 81 -2.31 3.14 -5.21
CA THR A 81 -1.22 2.23 -4.83
C THR A 81 -1.67 0.76 -4.89
N ALA A 82 -0.78 -0.15 -5.28
CA ALA A 82 -1.04 -1.60 -5.31
C ALA A 82 -1.60 -2.13 -3.97
N SER A 83 -1.07 -1.64 -2.84
CA SER A 83 -1.54 -1.99 -1.48
C SER A 83 -3.02 -1.65 -1.21
N ASN A 84 -3.58 -0.70 -1.97
CA ASN A 84 -4.97 -0.27 -1.86
C ASN A 84 -5.84 -0.81 -3.00
N PHE A 85 -5.25 -1.29 -4.08
CA PHE A 85 -5.95 -1.68 -5.30
C PHE A 85 -7.01 -2.76 -5.02
N GLY A 86 -6.65 -3.81 -4.26
CA GLY A 86 -7.59 -4.86 -3.87
C GLY A 86 -8.82 -4.32 -3.11
N LYS A 87 -8.66 -3.31 -2.25
CA LYS A 87 -9.79 -2.69 -1.55
C LYS A 87 -10.73 -2.00 -2.53
N ILE A 88 -10.16 -1.31 -3.54
CA ILE A 88 -10.90 -0.58 -4.56
C ILE A 88 -11.68 -1.54 -5.47
N CYS A 89 -11.04 -2.62 -5.93
CA CYS A 89 -11.69 -3.60 -6.81
C CYS A 89 -12.89 -4.31 -6.16
N HIS A 90 -12.89 -4.47 -4.84
CA HIS A 90 -13.98 -5.10 -4.10
C HIS A 90 -15.06 -4.10 -3.62
N LEU A 91 -14.97 -2.82 -3.97
CA LEU A 91 -16.01 -1.85 -3.65
C LEU A 91 -17.29 -2.19 -4.40
N LYS A 92 -18.38 -2.35 -3.66
CA LYS A 92 -19.72 -2.52 -4.23
C LYS A 92 -20.28 -1.17 -4.62
N SER A 93 -20.98 -1.10 -5.75
CA SER A 93 -21.67 0.11 -6.22
C SER A 93 -22.64 0.71 -5.19
N VAL A 94 -23.25 -0.16 -4.36
CA VAL A 94 -24.21 0.21 -3.31
C VAL A 94 -23.58 0.75 -2.03
N THR A 95 -22.26 0.62 -1.86
CA THR A 95 -21.57 1.09 -0.66
C THR A 95 -21.08 2.52 -0.89
N SER A 96 -21.40 3.43 0.03
CA SER A 96 -20.85 4.79 0.02
C SER A 96 -19.32 4.76 0.00
N LYS A 97 -18.73 5.53 -0.92
CA LYS A 97 -17.28 5.59 -1.13
C LYS A 97 -16.57 6.51 -0.14
N LYS A 98 -17.29 7.42 0.53
CA LYS A 98 -16.82 8.36 1.58
C LYS A 98 -15.70 7.82 2.46
N ASN A 99 -15.97 6.70 3.15
CA ASN A 99 -15.04 6.12 4.10
C ASN A 99 -13.79 5.53 3.43
N THR A 100 -13.92 5.08 2.17
CA THR A 100 -12.79 4.56 1.41
C THR A 100 -11.94 5.71 0.90
N ASP A 101 -12.54 6.74 0.32
CA ASP A 101 -11.84 7.92 -0.20
C ASP A 101 -11.07 8.61 0.92
N HIS A 102 -11.76 8.87 2.04
CA HIS A 102 -11.15 9.48 3.20
C HIS A 102 -9.99 8.65 3.77
N ALA A 103 -10.16 7.31 3.82
CA ALA A 103 -9.10 6.42 4.29
C ALA A 103 -7.89 6.36 3.34
N LEU A 104 -8.11 6.51 2.03
CA LEU A 104 -7.03 6.51 1.04
C LEU A 104 -6.25 7.83 1.03
N LEU A 105 -6.94 8.95 1.23
CA LEU A 105 -6.36 10.29 1.11
C LEU A 105 -5.78 10.85 2.41
N TYR A 106 -6.41 10.58 3.56
CA TYR A 106 -6.15 11.33 4.79
C TYR A 106 -5.73 10.49 5.99
N CYS A 107 -5.90 9.17 5.95
CA CYS A 107 -5.66 8.34 7.12
C CYS A 107 -4.36 7.52 7.02
N SER A 108 -3.36 7.87 7.84
CA SER A 108 -2.21 7.00 8.11
C SER A 108 -2.49 6.18 9.37
N VAL A 109 -2.57 4.85 9.25
CA VAL A 109 -2.75 3.97 10.41
C VAL A 109 -1.38 3.46 10.88
N GLY A 110 -1.03 3.72 12.13
CA GLY A 110 0.12 3.11 12.80
C GLY A 110 -0.36 2.03 13.77
N THR A 111 -0.14 0.76 13.46
CA THR A 111 -0.43 -0.35 14.39
C THR A 111 0.85 -0.99 14.88
N LYS A 112 0.82 -1.63 16.06
CA LYS A 112 1.93 -2.46 16.55
C LYS A 112 2.35 -3.52 15.51
N ALA A 113 1.37 -4.08 14.78
CA ALA A 113 1.62 -5.05 13.72
C ALA A 113 2.45 -4.48 12.57
N MET A 114 2.14 -3.25 12.17
CA MET A 114 2.85 -2.55 11.11
C MET A 114 4.26 -2.16 11.57
N GLN A 115 4.41 -1.66 12.81
CA GLN A 115 5.72 -1.35 13.35
C GLN A 115 6.61 -2.59 13.42
N TYR A 116 6.07 -3.71 13.92
CA TYR A 116 6.78 -4.99 13.90
C TYR A 116 7.19 -5.39 12.49
N GLY A 117 6.31 -5.20 11.50
CA GLY A 117 6.64 -5.44 10.10
C GLY A 117 7.85 -4.63 9.64
N ILE A 118 7.79 -3.31 9.84
CA ILE A 118 8.86 -2.36 9.49
C ILE A 118 10.19 -2.74 10.17
N ASP A 119 10.15 -3.07 11.45
CA ASP A 119 11.36 -3.37 12.22
C ASP A 119 12.03 -4.69 11.79
N ASN A 120 11.25 -5.67 11.30
CA ASN A 120 11.76 -7.01 10.97
C ASN A 120 12.01 -7.23 9.47
N GLU A 121 11.45 -6.41 8.59
CA GLU A 121 11.62 -6.51 7.14
C GLU A 121 13.10 -6.53 6.68
N PRO A 122 14.02 -5.69 7.20
CA PRO A 122 15.43 -5.73 6.79
C PRO A 122 16.11 -7.06 7.12
N PHE A 123 15.79 -7.64 8.28
CA PHE A 123 16.30 -8.95 8.69
C PHE A 123 15.72 -10.06 7.80
N ALA A 124 14.44 -9.94 7.44
CA ALA A 124 13.76 -10.86 6.55
C ALA A 124 14.36 -10.89 5.14
N LYS A 125 14.64 -9.70 4.59
CA LYS A 125 15.33 -9.52 3.31
C LYS A 125 16.74 -10.11 3.32
N ALA A 126 17.51 -9.91 4.39
CA ALA A 126 18.87 -10.44 4.49
C ALA A 126 18.90 -11.97 4.48
N MET A 127 17.96 -12.62 5.15
CA MET A 127 17.88 -14.08 5.15
C MET A 127 17.39 -14.64 3.82
N LEU A 128 16.41 -14.00 3.17
CA LEU A 128 15.93 -14.43 1.86
C LEU A 128 17.10 -14.49 0.85
N GLN A 129 17.94 -13.44 0.84
CA GLN A 129 19.15 -13.39 0.03
C GLN A 129 20.11 -14.54 0.32
N LEU A 130 20.34 -14.85 1.60
CA LEU A 130 21.21 -15.95 2.03
C LEU A 130 20.64 -17.34 1.67
N GLN A 131 19.35 -17.58 1.94
CA GLN A 131 18.71 -18.89 1.78
C GLN A 131 18.55 -19.27 0.31
N MET A 132 18.19 -18.30 -0.53
CA MET A 132 17.96 -18.54 -1.95
C MET A 132 19.18 -18.20 -2.80
N ASN A 133 20.26 -17.69 -2.18
CA ASN A 133 21.47 -17.25 -2.86
C ASN A 133 21.17 -16.25 -3.99
N ILE A 134 20.33 -15.26 -3.68
CA ILE A 134 19.92 -14.18 -4.58
C ILE A 134 20.38 -12.83 -4.04
N ASN A 135 20.45 -11.82 -4.91
CA ASN A 135 20.71 -10.44 -4.53
C ASN A 135 19.42 -9.63 -4.67
N VAL A 136 18.91 -9.10 -3.57
CA VAL A 136 17.68 -8.30 -3.55
C VAL A 136 18.05 -6.83 -3.39
N THR A 137 17.84 -6.03 -4.43
CA THR A 137 18.15 -4.59 -4.40
C THR A 137 16.98 -3.79 -3.82
N ASN A 138 17.27 -2.60 -3.30
CA ASN A 138 16.23 -1.64 -2.95
C ASN A 138 15.69 -0.99 -4.23
N CYS A 139 14.44 -0.56 -4.18
CA CYS A 139 13.79 0.10 -5.28
C CYS A 139 12.80 1.14 -4.76
N GLY A 140 12.50 2.11 -5.62
CA GLY A 140 11.56 3.17 -5.34
C GLY A 140 10.18 2.87 -5.90
N LEU A 141 9.58 3.92 -6.45
CA LEU A 141 8.21 3.92 -6.92
C LEU A 141 8.13 3.66 -8.43
N PHE A 142 7.36 2.64 -8.82
CA PHE A 142 7.08 2.28 -10.21
C PHE A 142 5.68 2.75 -10.61
N VAL A 143 5.62 3.58 -11.65
CA VAL A 143 4.37 4.04 -12.27
C VAL A 143 4.08 3.16 -13.47
N ASP A 144 2.83 2.66 -13.56
CA ASP A 144 2.42 1.84 -14.68
C ASP A 144 2.46 2.64 -16.01
N LYS A 145 2.91 1.98 -17.08
CA LYS A 145 3.12 2.62 -18.38
C LYS A 145 1.81 2.96 -19.08
N ASP A 146 0.82 2.09 -18.98
CA ASP A 146 -0.43 2.17 -19.72
C ASP A 146 -1.54 2.81 -18.88
N GLN A 147 -1.45 2.67 -17.56
CA GLN A 147 -2.39 3.19 -16.57
C GLN A 147 -1.64 4.08 -15.57
N PRO A 148 -1.27 5.32 -15.94
CA PRO A 148 -0.40 6.16 -15.12
C PRO A 148 -0.95 6.43 -13.71
N PHE A 149 -2.26 6.33 -13.50
CA PHE A 149 -2.84 6.45 -12.16
C PHE A 149 -2.52 5.27 -11.23
N LEU A 150 -1.90 4.17 -11.71
CA LEU A 150 -1.46 3.03 -10.91
C LEU A 150 0.01 3.14 -10.53
N VAL A 151 0.32 2.75 -9.30
CA VAL A 151 1.67 2.79 -8.77
C VAL A 151 1.97 1.64 -7.80
N ALA A 152 3.18 1.12 -7.86
CA ALA A 152 3.69 0.08 -6.95
C ALA A 152 5.07 0.44 -6.41
N SER A 153 5.41 -0.08 -5.24
CA SER A 153 6.73 0.04 -4.61
C SER A 153 6.99 -1.31 -3.97
N PRO A 154 7.63 -2.26 -4.68
CA PRO A 154 7.93 -3.58 -4.11
C PRO A 154 8.97 -3.47 -3.00
N ASP A 155 9.11 -4.54 -2.20
CA ASP A 155 10.06 -4.59 -1.09
C ASP A 155 11.50 -4.84 -1.58
N GLY A 156 11.63 -5.34 -2.82
CA GLY A 156 12.89 -5.36 -3.55
C GLY A 156 12.79 -5.94 -4.95
N LEU A 157 13.89 -5.84 -5.69
CA LEU A 157 14.05 -6.41 -7.03
C LEU A 157 15.11 -7.49 -7.03
N VAL A 158 14.94 -8.49 -7.89
CA VAL A 158 15.89 -9.59 -8.12
C VAL A 158 16.16 -9.67 -9.61
N GLY A 159 17.43 -9.49 -10.00
CA GLY A 159 17.77 -9.42 -11.42
C GLY A 159 17.02 -8.30 -12.15
N ASP A 160 16.56 -8.59 -13.37
CA ASP A 160 15.90 -7.61 -14.24
C ASP A 160 14.37 -7.74 -14.28
N ASP A 161 13.82 -8.92 -13.95
CA ASP A 161 12.40 -9.26 -14.21
C ASP A 161 11.63 -9.75 -12.98
N GLU A 162 12.27 -9.88 -11.81
CA GLU A 162 11.65 -10.45 -10.62
C GLU A 162 11.52 -9.41 -9.49
N ILE A 163 10.42 -9.48 -8.75
CA ILE A 163 10.19 -8.65 -7.56
C ILE A 163 10.00 -9.50 -6.32
N VAL A 164 10.26 -8.92 -5.15
CA VAL A 164 10.06 -9.57 -3.85
C VAL A 164 9.02 -8.80 -3.06
N GLU A 165 8.06 -9.53 -2.50
CA GLU A 165 7.13 -9.06 -1.47
C GLU A 165 7.43 -9.79 -0.14
N ILE A 166 7.70 -9.01 0.90
CA ILE A 166 8.10 -9.46 2.23
C ILE A 166 6.94 -9.24 3.21
N LYS A 167 6.61 -10.29 3.99
CA LYS A 167 5.58 -10.21 5.04
C LYS A 167 6.08 -10.71 6.38
N CYS A 168 6.03 -9.83 7.39
CA CYS A 168 6.45 -10.11 8.76
C CYS A 168 5.25 -10.09 9.75
N PRO A 169 4.48 -11.17 9.89
CA PRO A 169 3.31 -11.22 10.77
C PRO A 169 3.66 -11.31 12.27
N MET A 170 3.05 -10.48 13.12
CA MET A 170 3.27 -10.51 14.58
C MET A 170 2.84 -11.81 15.27
N THR A 171 1.86 -12.55 14.76
CA THR A 171 1.26 -13.70 15.46
C THR A 171 2.21 -14.88 15.66
N ILE A 172 3.43 -14.78 15.18
CA ILE A 172 4.46 -15.82 15.23
C ILE A 172 5.54 -15.50 16.28
N SER A 173 5.36 -14.42 17.06
CA SER A 173 6.25 -14.04 18.16
C SER A 173 6.21 -14.96 19.39
N ASP A 174 5.16 -15.75 19.56
CA ASP A 174 4.85 -16.40 20.85
C ASP A 174 5.42 -17.82 21.01
N SER A 175 6.24 -18.32 20.06
CA SER A 175 6.98 -19.58 20.25
C SER A 175 8.37 -19.29 20.82
N GLU A 176 8.50 -19.41 22.13
CA GLU A 176 9.79 -19.41 22.85
C GLU A 176 10.71 -20.48 22.25
N ASN A 177 11.72 -20.10 21.48
CA ASN A 177 12.99 -20.83 21.34
C ASN A 177 13.97 -20.05 20.47
N LEU A 178 15.21 -19.89 20.94
CA LEU A 178 16.26 -19.07 20.32
C LEU A 178 16.83 -19.65 19.00
N SER A 179 16.43 -20.87 18.62
CA SER A 179 16.61 -21.43 17.27
C SER A 179 15.67 -20.80 16.22
N SER A 180 14.73 -19.96 16.66
CA SER A 180 13.62 -19.43 15.86
C SER A 180 13.99 -18.30 14.90
N ALA A 181 15.24 -17.83 14.81
CA ALA A 181 15.58 -16.85 13.77
C ALA A 181 15.27 -17.42 12.36
N ALA A 182 15.73 -18.64 12.07
CA ALA A 182 15.40 -19.34 10.82
C ALA A 182 13.91 -19.73 10.71
N ALA A 183 13.25 -20.06 11.84
CA ALA A 183 11.82 -20.38 11.84
C ALA A 183 10.92 -19.14 11.63
N ARG A 184 11.30 -17.97 12.15
CA ARG A 184 10.64 -16.67 11.96
C ARG A 184 10.63 -16.25 10.48
N LEU A 185 11.65 -16.68 9.75
CA LEU A 185 11.85 -16.39 8.33
C LEU A 185 11.09 -17.38 7.45
N ASN A 186 11.04 -18.65 7.83
CA ASN A 186 10.16 -19.65 7.20
C ASN A 186 8.66 -19.34 7.36
N THR A 187 8.29 -18.47 8.30
CA THR A 187 6.90 -18.04 8.53
C THR A 187 6.56 -16.68 7.94
N CYS A 188 7.57 -15.94 7.48
CA CYS A 188 7.34 -14.78 6.65
C CYS A 188 6.97 -15.29 5.26
N LYS A 189 5.81 -14.89 4.74
CA LYS A 189 5.43 -15.26 3.38
C LYS A 189 6.28 -14.41 2.43
N MET A 190 7.18 -15.07 1.73
CA MET A 190 8.04 -14.46 0.71
C MET A 190 7.61 -15.03 -0.62
N ASP A 191 7.14 -14.16 -1.50
CA ASP A 191 6.79 -14.54 -2.87
C ASP A 191 7.72 -13.75 -3.80
N ILE A 192 8.44 -14.46 -4.65
CA ILE A 192 8.97 -13.88 -5.90
C ILE A 192 7.81 -13.95 -6.89
N ILE A 193 7.43 -12.79 -7.44
CA ILE A 193 6.29 -12.65 -8.36
C ILE A 193 6.80 -12.43 -9.78
#